data_AF-E4NL34-F1
#
_entry.id   AF-E4NL34-F1
#
_cell.length_a   1.000
_cell.length_b   1.000
_cell.length_c   1.000
_cell.angle_alpha   90.00
_cell.angle_beta   90.00
_cell.angle_gamma   90.00
#
_symmetry.space_group_name_H-M   'P 1'
#
loop_
_entity.id
_entity.type
_entity.pdbx_description
1 polymer ?
#
loop_
_entity_poly.entity_id
_entity_poly.type
_entity_poly.pdbx_seq_one_letter_code
_entity_poly.pdbx_strand_id
1 'polypeptide(L)' 'MSDELEDAVKTFLADVDAAHKEYEKGYVDADATLELVMRHVDDLRDAHES' A
#
# COMPACT_ATOMS: atom_id res chain seq x y z
N MET A 1 11.84 -9.41 -13.05
CA MET A 1 12.20 -9.79 -11.67
C MET A 1 12.64 -8.60 -10.82
N SER A 2 13.87 -8.03 -10.94
CA SER A 2 14.28 -6.90 -10.08
C SER A 2 13.46 -5.63 -10.31
N ASP A 3 13.22 -5.30 -11.58
CA ASP A 3 12.56 -4.04 -11.96
C ASP A 3 11.05 -4.11 -11.64
N GLU A 4 10.43 -5.27 -11.80
CA GLU A 4 9.02 -5.51 -11.43
C GLU A 4 8.80 -5.40 -9.91
N LEU A 5 9.72 -5.96 -9.11
CA LEU A 5 9.69 -5.82 -7.66
C LEU A 5 9.96 -4.36 -7.24
N GLU A 6 10.88 -3.66 -7.90
CA GLU A 6 11.16 -2.24 -7.64
C GLU A 6 9.95 -1.35 -7.95
N ASP A 7 9.26 -1.60 -9.07
CA ASP A 7 8.00 -0.93 -9.43
C ASP A 7 6.87 -1.26 -8.45
N ALA A 8 6.78 -2.51 -7.97
CA ALA A 8 5.81 -2.92 -6.96
C ALA A 8 6.06 -2.21 -5.61
N VAL A 9 7.32 -2.13 -5.17
CA VAL A 9 7.70 -1.40 -3.95
C VAL A 9 7.37 0.09 -4.08
N LYS A 10 7.66 0.70 -5.24
CA LYS A 10 7.34 2.11 -5.49
C LYS A 10 5.84 2.37 -5.43
N THR A 11 5.04 1.47 -6.01
CA THR A 11 3.58 1.53 -5.97
C THR A 11 3.07 1.41 -4.53
N PHE A 12 3.54 0.40 -3.80
CA PHE A 12 3.19 0.19 -2.39
C PHE A 12 3.45 1.43 -1.52
N LEU A 13 4.61 2.05 -1.65
CA LEU A 13 4.94 3.26 -0.87
C LEU A 13 4.01 4.43 -1.21
N ALA A 14 3.68 4.62 -2.49
CA ALA A 14 2.76 5.67 -2.91
C ALA A 14 1.33 5.44 -2.38
N ASP A 15 0.89 4.19 -2.37
CA ASP A 15 -0.43 3.79 -1.90
C ASP A 15 -0.58 3.97 -0.38
N VAL A 16 0.45 3.59 0.40
CA VAL A 16 0.48 3.83 1.85
C VAL A 16 0.47 5.33 2.17
N ASP A 17 1.25 6.13 1.46
CA ASP A 17 1.25 7.59 1.61
C ASP A 17 -0.12 8.21 1.30
N ALA A 18 -0.83 7.66 0.30
CA ALA A 18 -2.17 8.11 -0.04
C ALA A 18 -3.17 7.76 1.07
N ALA A 19 -3.19 6.50 1.52
CA ALA A 19 -4.05 6.05 2.62
C ALA A 19 -3.83 6.86 3.90
N HIS A 20 -2.57 7.16 4.25
CA HIS A 20 -2.24 8.00 5.39
C HIS A 20 -2.75 9.43 5.23
N LYS A 21 -2.60 10.05 4.04
CA LYS A 21 -3.12 11.40 3.78
C LYS A 21 -4.63 11.48 3.87
N GLU A 22 -5.35 10.44 3.45
CA GLU A 22 -6.81 10.39 3.58
C GLU A 22 -7.23 10.28 5.05
N TYR A 23 -6.51 9.49 5.85
CA TYR A 23 -6.70 9.42 7.29
C TYR A 23 -6.42 10.76 7.98
N GLU A 24 -5.30 11.42 7.68
CA GLU A 24 -4.95 12.73 8.26
C GLU A 24 -5.99 13.81 7.94
N LYS A 25 -6.62 13.74 6.76
CA LYS A 25 -7.70 14.65 6.38
C LYS A 25 -9.03 14.31 7.06
N GLY A 26 -9.11 13.19 7.79
CA GLY A 26 -10.33 12.69 8.41
C GLY A 26 -11.35 12.16 7.40
N TYR A 27 -10.92 11.77 6.20
CA TYR A 27 -11.81 11.22 5.16
C TYR A 27 -12.14 9.74 5.39
N VAL A 28 -11.25 9.03 6.06
CA VAL A 28 -11.37 7.61 6.42
C VAL A 28 -11.01 7.42 7.89
N ASP A 29 -11.62 6.42 8.53
CA ASP A 29 -11.26 6.03 9.88
C ASP A 29 -10.01 5.13 9.91
N ALA A 30 -9.44 4.96 11.09
CA ALA A 30 -8.20 4.20 11.27
C ALA A 30 -8.33 2.73 10.89
N ASP A 31 -9.51 2.13 11.08
CA ASP A 31 -9.75 0.72 10.76
C ASP A 31 -9.78 0.51 9.23
N ALA A 32 -10.45 1.40 8.50
CA ALA A 32 -10.46 1.41 7.03
C ALA A 32 -9.07 1.68 6.45
N THR A 33 -8.30 2.61 7.04
CA THR A 33 -6.91 2.86 6.63
C THR A 33 -6.04 1.62 6.85
N LEU A 34 -6.17 0.95 8.00
CA LEU A 34 -5.40 -0.24 8.31
C LEU A 34 -5.76 -1.40 7.35
N GLU A 35 -7.05 -1.62 7.08
CA GLU A 35 -7.49 -2.64 6.13
C GLU A 35 -6.90 -2.39 4.73
N LEU A 36 -6.91 -1.15 4.27
CA LEU A 36 -6.35 -0.75 2.98
C LEU A 36 -4.83 -0.97 2.92
N VAL A 37 -4.09 -0.55 3.95
CA VAL A 37 -2.63 -0.79 4.03
C VAL A 37 -2.32 -2.28 4.02
N MET A 38 -3.08 -3.10 4.75
CA MET A 38 -2.88 -4.56 4.77
C MET A 38 -3.13 -5.19 3.40
N ARG A 39 -4.12 -4.69 2.64
CA ARG A 39 -4.35 -5.12 1.25
C ARG A 39 -3.13 -4.83 0.37
N HIS A 40 -2.58 -3.61 0.44
CA HIS A 40 -1.37 -3.26 -0.31
C HIS A 40 -0.15 -4.12 0.10
N VAL A 41 -0.05 -4.54 1.37
CA VAL A 41 0.99 -5.46 1.82
C VAL A 41 0.84 -6.83 1.16
N ASP A 42 -0.38 -7.34 1.03
CA ASP A 42 -0.63 -8.63 0.38
C ASP A 42 -0.31 -8.55 -1.12
N ASP A 43 -0.69 -7.46 -1.80
CA ASP A 43 -0.32 -7.22 -3.21
C ASP A 43 1.21 -7.20 -3.41
N LEU A 44 1.96 -6.59 -2.47
CA LEU A 44 3.43 -6.57 -2.52
C LEU A 44 4.04 -7.96 -2.28
N ARG A 45 3.44 -8.78 -1.41
CA ARG A 45 3.89 -10.17 -1.17
C ARG A 45 3.72 -11.01 -2.42
N ASP A 46 2.56 -10.91 -3.06
CA ASP A 46 2.27 -11.64 -4.31
C ASP A 46 3.27 -11.26 -5.41
N ALA A 47 3.62 -9.98 -5.52
CA ALA A 47 4.62 -9.49 -6.46
C ALA A 47 6.05 -9.96 -6.15
N HIS A 48 6.39 -10.16 -4.87
CA HIS A 48 7.70 -10.68 -4.45
C HIS A 48 7.84 -12.20 -4.67
N GLU A 49 6.74 -12.94 -4.57
CA GLU A 49 6.72 -14.41 -4.70
C GLU A 49 6.56 -14.90 -6.15
N SER A 50 6.25 -14.00 -7.09
CA SER A 50 6.10 -14.27 -8.53
C SER A 50 7.42 -14.24 -9.29
#